data_AF-A0A968JPL1-F1
#
_entry.id   AF-A0A968JPL1-F1
#
_cell.length_a   1.000
_cell.length_b   1.000
_cell.length_c   1.000
_cell.angle_alpha   90.00
_cell.angle_beta   90.00
_cell.angle_gamma   90.00
#
_symmetry.space_group_name_H-M   'P 1'
#
loop_
_entity.id
_entity.type
_entity.pdbx_description
1 polymer ?
#
loop_
_entity_poly.entity_id
_entity_poly.type
_entity_poly.pdbx_seq_one_letter_code
_entity_poly.pdbx_strand_id
1 'polypeptide(L)'
;MNINELHIKLKEAYSNQNLNKISVTLIQLYKNQQFSTLGQIAEIIQDSVKITIDAEGKYFSKLMMLYHPDRGDYHRLEIDRLAKENNYDGLLNYSHILLLSRIDEIASTLESEEDI
;
A
#
# COMPACT_ATOMS: atom_id res chain seq x y z
N MET A 1 -16.93 6.44 -9.14
CA MET A 1 -17.05 5.76 -7.83
C MET A 1 -17.59 6.76 -6.83
N ASN A 2 -18.73 6.49 -6.21
CA ASN A 2 -19.29 7.36 -5.19
C ASN A 2 -18.60 7.16 -3.83
N ILE A 3 -18.93 8.00 -2.85
CA ILE A 3 -18.28 7.98 -1.54
C ILE A 3 -18.49 6.65 -0.78
N ASN A 4 -19.68 6.06 -0.86
CA ASN A 4 -19.99 4.80 -0.19
C ASN A 4 -19.24 3.62 -0.82
N GLU A 5 -19.13 3.61 -2.15
CA GLU A 5 -18.34 2.61 -2.87
C GLU A 5 -16.85 2.70 -2.51
N LEU A 6 -16.31 3.93 -2.45
CA LEU A 6 -14.92 4.15 -2.06
C LEU A 6 -14.69 3.72 -0.60
N HIS A 7 -15.61 4.10 0.30
CA HIS A 7 -15.59 3.71 1.71
C HIS A 7 -15.49 2.20 1.90
N ILE A 8 -16.38 1.43 1.26
CA ILE A 8 -16.39 -0.03 1.37
C ILE A 8 -15.08 -0.64 0.86
N LYS A 9 -14.61 -0.22 -0.33
CA LYS A 9 -13.36 -0.72 -0.91
C LYS A 9 -12.16 -0.43 -0.03
N LEU A 10 -12.07 0.78 0.53
CA LEU A 10 -10.98 1.14 1.42
C LEU A 10 -11.00 0.32 2.70
N LYS A 11 -12.17 0.06 3.31
CA LYS A 11 -12.24 -0.78 4.51
C LYS A 11 -11.77 -2.21 4.24
N GLU A 12 -12.14 -2.77 3.11
CA GLU A 12 -11.71 -4.10 2.69
C GLU A 12 -10.20 -4.14 2.42
N ALA A 13 -9.67 -3.14 1.72
CA ALA A 13 -8.24 -3.05 1.43
C ALA A 13 -7.38 -2.81 2.68
N TYR A 14 -7.89 -2.09 3.68
CA TYR A 14 -7.25 -1.96 4.98
C TYR A 14 -7.59 -3.10 5.95
N SER A 15 -8.18 -4.21 5.49
CA SER A 15 -8.40 -5.40 6.33
C SER A 15 -7.09 -5.99 6.84
N ASN A 16 -7.14 -6.66 8.00
CA ASN A 16 -5.95 -7.30 8.58
C ASN A 16 -5.34 -8.33 7.62
N GLN A 17 -6.16 -9.05 6.87
CA GLN A 17 -5.70 -10.02 5.88
C GLN A 17 -4.88 -9.34 4.76
N ASN A 18 -5.39 -8.25 4.19
CA ASN A 18 -4.69 -7.57 3.10
C ASN A 18 -3.44 -6.82 3.59
N LEU A 19 -3.48 -6.18 4.76
CA LEU A 19 -2.30 -5.54 5.34
C LEU A 19 -1.20 -6.55 5.72
N ASN A 20 -1.58 -7.73 6.24
CA ASN A 20 -0.64 -8.82 6.48
C ASN A 20 0.01 -9.28 5.18
N LYS A 21 -0.79 -9.48 4.13
CA LYS A 21 -0.28 -9.86 2.80
C LYS A 21 0.75 -8.85 2.29
N ILE A 22 0.36 -7.57 2.22
CA ILE A 22 1.25 -6.47 1.80
C ILE A 22 2.52 -6.44 2.65
N SER A 23 2.39 -6.46 3.97
CA SER A 23 3.53 -6.37 4.87
C SER A 23 4.50 -7.55 4.73
N VAL A 24 4.00 -8.77 4.60
CA VAL A 24 4.84 -9.96 4.40
C VAL A 24 5.61 -9.87 3.09
N THR A 25 4.95 -9.50 2.00
CA THR A 25 5.59 -9.34 0.67
C THR A 25 6.68 -8.28 0.72
N LEU A 26 6.40 -7.10 1.31
CA LEU A 26 7.40 -6.04 1.49
C LEU A 26 8.59 -6.51 2.34
N ILE A 27 8.34 -7.23 3.45
CA ILE A 27 9.39 -7.77 4.31
C ILE A 27 10.25 -8.78 3.55
N GLN A 28 9.65 -9.66 2.75
CA GLN A 28 10.36 -10.67 1.97
C GLN A 28 11.29 -10.00 0.94
N LEU A 29 10.78 -9.08 0.13
CA LEU A 29 11.58 -8.35 -0.85
C LEU A 29 12.76 -7.62 -0.17
N TYR A 30 12.53 -6.98 0.98
CA TYR A 30 13.59 -6.28 1.71
C TYR A 30 14.65 -7.25 2.23
N LYS A 31 14.24 -8.38 2.83
CA LYS A 31 15.17 -9.40 3.35
C LYS A 31 15.99 -10.06 2.23
N ASN A 32 15.40 -10.18 1.04
CA ASN A 32 16.06 -10.70 -0.15
C ASN A 32 16.85 -9.65 -0.93
N GLN A 33 16.90 -8.39 -0.45
CA GLN A 33 17.58 -7.27 -1.10
C GLN A 33 17.04 -6.95 -2.52
N GLN A 34 15.77 -7.26 -2.78
CA GLN A 34 15.09 -6.97 -4.05
C GLN A 34 14.63 -5.50 -4.07
N PHE A 35 15.59 -4.58 -4.00
CA PHE A 35 15.33 -3.14 -3.89
C PHE A 35 14.80 -2.52 -5.17
N SER A 36 15.05 -3.13 -6.33
CA SER A 36 14.45 -2.71 -7.61
C SER A 36 12.94 -2.91 -7.59
N THR A 37 12.49 -4.14 -7.29
CA THR A 37 11.06 -4.48 -7.14
C THR A 37 10.38 -3.66 -6.04
N LEU A 38 11.02 -3.48 -4.88
CA LEU A 38 10.51 -2.59 -3.83
C LEU A 38 10.39 -1.14 -4.32
N GLY A 39 11.32 -0.68 -5.14
CA GLY A 39 11.34 0.65 -5.73
C GLY A 39 10.13 0.84 -6.63
N GLN A 40 9.89 -0.11 -7.53
CA GLN A 40 8.72 -0.10 -8.42
C GLN A 40 7.40 -0.10 -7.63
N ILE A 41 7.29 -0.87 -6.55
CA ILE A 41 6.12 -0.82 -5.66
C ILE A 41 5.95 0.57 -5.04
N ALA A 42 7.05 1.22 -4.64
CA ALA A 42 7.01 2.58 -4.12
C ALA A 42 6.64 3.62 -5.19
N GLU A 43 7.10 3.45 -6.44
CA GLU A 43 6.74 4.29 -7.58
C GLU A 43 5.24 4.24 -7.89
N ILE A 44 4.64 3.05 -7.87
CA ILE A 44 3.20 2.84 -8.11
C ILE A 44 2.34 3.72 -7.20
N ILE A 45 2.78 3.96 -5.96
CA ILE A 45 2.03 4.74 -4.97
C ILE A 45 2.56 6.17 -4.79
N GLN A 46 3.61 6.57 -5.52
CA GLN A 46 4.31 7.83 -5.30
C GLN A 46 3.46 9.05 -5.60
N ASP A 47 2.52 8.94 -6.55
CA ASP A 47 1.55 9.99 -6.88
C ASP A 47 0.57 10.27 -5.73
N SER A 48 0.38 9.29 -4.85
CA SER A 48 -0.52 9.40 -3.68
C SER A 48 0.24 9.65 -2.38
N VAL A 49 1.47 9.15 -2.25
CA VAL A 49 2.30 9.27 -1.05
C VAL A 49 3.73 9.60 -1.45
N LYS A 50 4.22 10.75 -0.97
CA LYS A 50 5.61 11.15 -1.21
C LYS A 50 6.58 10.18 -0.55
N ILE A 51 7.28 9.41 -1.38
CA ILE A 51 8.33 8.47 -1.00
C ILE A 51 9.60 8.86 -1.76
N THR A 52 10.73 8.95 -1.05
CA THR A 52 12.04 9.16 -1.67
C THR A 52 12.69 7.79 -1.81
N ILE A 53 12.82 7.29 -3.03
CA ILE A 53 13.46 6.00 -3.32
C ILE A 53 14.97 6.18 -3.32
N ASP A 54 15.69 5.26 -2.70
CA ASP A 54 17.15 5.22 -2.65
C ASP A 54 17.66 3.80 -2.90
N ALA A 55 18.92 3.68 -3.31
CA ALA A 55 19.54 2.40 -3.63
C ALA A 55 19.76 1.49 -2.41
N GLU A 56 19.61 2.01 -1.19
CA GLU A 56 19.87 1.30 0.06
C GLU A 56 18.58 0.77 0.71
N GLY A 57 17.41 1.06 0.10
CA GLY A 57 16.12 0.59 0.58
C GLY A 57 15.57 1.32 1.80
N LYS A 58 16.08 2.51 2.19
CA LYS A 58 15.64 3.17 3.45
C LYS A 58 14.16 3.55 3.44
N TYR A 59 13.59 3.74 2.26
CA TYR A 59 12.15 3.95 2.05
C TYR A 59 11.26 2.77 2.48
N PHE A 60 11.81 1.57 2.67
CA PHE A 60 11.09 0.42 3.23
C PHE A 60 10.41 0.75 4.56
N SER A 61 11.10 1.49 5.44
CA SER A 61 10.53 1.91 6.72
C SER A 61 9.25 2.75 6.54
N LYS A 62 9.20 3.59 5.51
CA LYS A 62 8.01 4.39 5.15
C LYS A 62 6.88 3.49 4.65
N LEU A 63 7.17 2.50 3.80
CA LEU A 63 6.19 1.51 3.35
C LEU A 63 5.59 0.75 4.53
N MET A 64 6.42 0.29 5.46
CA MET A 64 5.94 -0.37 6.68
C MET A 64 5.08 0.57 7.53
N MET A 65 5.43 1.84 7.68
CA MET A 65 4.57 2.79 8.40
C MET A 65 3.19 3.01 7.76
N LEU A 66 3.06 2.80 6.45
CA LEU A 66 1.80 2.94 5.73
C LEU A 66 0.94 1.66 5.82
N TYR A 67 1.58 0.49 5.83
CA TYR A 67 0.90 -0.79 5.60
C TYR A 67 1.01 -1.79 6.74
N HIS A 68 1.65 -1.43 7.86
CA HIS A 68 1.78 -2.34 9.00
C HIS A 68 0.40 -2.82 9.49
N PRO A 69 0.22 -4.13 9.78
CA PRO A 69 -1.08 -4.68 10.13
C PRO A 69 -1.70 -4.04 11.38
N ASP A 70 -0.88 -3.70 12.38
CA ASP A 70 -1.32 -3.04 13.61
C ASP A 70 -1.99 -1.67 13.37
N ARG A 71 -1.77 -1.05 12.22
CA ARG A 71 -2.41 0.23 11.87
C ARG A 71 -3.77 0.07 11.19
N GLY A 72 -4.19 -1.17 10.91
CA GLY A 72 -5.45 -1.44 10.21
C GLY A 72 -6.68 -0.85 10.90
N ASP A 73 -6.79 -1.01 12.21
CA ASP A 73 -7.91 -0.42 12.97
C ASP A 73 -7.89 1.11 12.94
N TYR A 74 -6.71 1.71 13.12
CA TYR A 74 -6.55 3.15 13.03
C TYR A 74 -7.02 3.70 11.68
N HIS A 75 -6.59 3.08 10.58
CA HIS A 75 -7.00 3.49 9.24
C HIS A 75 -8.49 3.29 8.98
N ARG A 76 -9.06 2.13 9.36
CA ARG A 76 -10.50 1.85 9.17
C ARG A 76 -11.38 2.81 9.95
N LEU A 77 -11.00 3.18 11.18
CA LEU A 77 -11.73 4.17 11.98
C LEU A 77 -11.69 5.56 11.34
N GLU A 78 -10.54 5.97 10.82
CA GLU A 78 -10.41 7.26 10.14
C GLU A 78 -11.19 7.29 8.82
N ILE A 79 -11.15 6.20 8.05
CA ILE A 79 -11.98 6.01 6.85
C ILE A 79 -13.48 6.09 7.20
N ASP A 80 -13.92 5.45 8.29
CA ASP A 80 -15.31 5.55 8.76
C ASP A 80 -15.69 6.99 9.14
N ARG A 81 -14.78 7.74 9.76
CA ARG A 81 -14.99 9.16 10.11
C ARG A 81 -15.14 10.02 8.85
N LEU A 82 -14.22 9.89 7.90
CA LEU A 82 -14.22 10.66 6.64
C LEU A 82 -15.47 10.40 5.79
N ALA A 83 -15.92 9.14 5.72
CA ALA A 83 -17.15 8.78 5.02
C ALA A 83 -18.39 9.44 5.66
N LYS A 84 -18.48 9.46 7.00
CA LYS A 84 -19.58 10.12 7.73
C LYS A 84 -19.58 11.64 7.52
N GLU A 85 -18.42 12.25 7.36
CA GLU A 85 -18.26 13.68 7.11
C GLU A 85 -18.47 14.07 5.64
N ASN A 86 -18.79 13.12 4.77
CA ASN A 86 -18.81 13.29 3.31
C ASN A 86 -17.49 13.83 2.72
N ASN A 87 -16.36 13.56 3.40
CA ASN A 87 -15.05 14.03 3.00
C ASN A 87 -14.43 13.09 1.96
N TYR A 88 -14.84 13.26 0.70
CA TYR A 88 -14.37 12.44 -0.42
C TYR A 88 -12.86 12.58 -0.67
N ASP A 89 -12.35 13.81 -0.63
CA ASP A 89 -10.92 14.08 -0.84
C ASP A 89 -10.05 13.41 0.24
N GLY A 90 -10.52 13.41 1.49
CA GLY A 90 -9.88 12.68 2.58
C GLY A 90 -9.82 11.18 2.32
N LEU A 91 -10.89 10.58 1.79
CA LEU A 91 -10.89 9.15 1.42
C LEU A 91 -9.96 8.87 0.24
N LEU A 92 -9.85 9.78 -0.72
CA LEU A 92 -8.92 9.63 -1.85
C LEU A 92 -7.47 9.50 -1.38
N ASN A 93 -7.07 10.18 -0.30
CA ASN A 93 -5.74 10.04 0.29
C ASN A 93 -5.41 8.63 0.78
N TYR A 94 -6.41 7.77 1.00
CA TYR A 94 -6.23 6.37 1.39
C TYR A 94 -6.25 5.41 0.19
N SER A 95 -6.49 5.90 -1.04
CA SER A 95 -6.71 5.04 -2.22
C SER A 95 -5.45 4.36 -2.73
N HIS A 96 -4.27 4.79 -2.29
CA HIS A 96 -3.00 4.17 -2.68
C HIS A 96 -2.93 2.67 -2.37
N ILE A 97 -3.59 2.20 -1.30
CA ILE A 97 -3.62 0.78 -0.94
C ILE A 97 -4.34 -0.07 -1.98
N LEU A 98 -5.28 0.52 -2.72
CA LEU A 98 -6.05 -0.18 -3.76
C LEU A 98 -5.15 -0.58 -4.93
N LEU A 99 -4.07 0.16 -5.17
CA LEU A 99 -3.06 -0.19 -6.16
C LEU A 99 -2.22 -1.40 -5.74
N LEU A 100 -2.22 -1.75 -4.45
CA LEU A 100 -1.45 -2.84 -3.87
C LEU A 100 -2.29 -4.10 -3.57
N SER A 101 -3.57 -4.15 -3.97
CA SER A 101 -4.44 -5.30 -3.68
C SER A 101 -3.91 -6.64 -4.24
N ARG A 102 -3.04 -6.57 -5.25
CA ARG A 102 -2.41 -7.72 -5.91
C ARG A 102 -0.89 -7.63 -5.86
N ILE A 103 -0.34 -7.16 -4.75
CA ILE A 103 1.12 -6.95 -4.58
C ILE A 103 1.97 -8.18 -4.92
N ASP A 104 1.48 -9.40 -4.66
CA ASP A 104 2.20 -10.63 -5.01
C ASP A 104 2.30 -10.82 -6.54
N GLU A 105 1.22 -10.55 -7.28
CA GLU A 105 1.23 -10.60 -8.76
C GLU A 105 2.17 -9.53 -9.33
N ILE A 106 2.15 -8.33 -8.72
CA ILE A 106 3.05 -7.24 -9.08
C ILE A 106 4.50 -7.67 -8.87
N ALA A 107 4.83 -8.18 -7.68
CA ALA A 107 6.18 -8.64 -7.35
C ALA A 107 6.66 -9.76 -8.30
N SER A 108 5.83 -10.78 -8.54
CA SER A 108 6.20 -11.89 -9.44
C SER A 108 6.37 -11.46 -10.90
N THR A 109 5.56 -10.53 -11.40
CA THR A 109 5.71 -10.02 -12.77
C THR A 109 7.01 -9.23 -12.92
N LEU A 110 7.33 -8.42 -11.91
CA LEU A 110 8.54 -7.59 -11.91
C LEU A 110 9.82 -8.42 -11.80
N GLU A 111 9.82 -9.50 -11.01
CA GLU A 111 10.93 -10.46 -10.98
C GLU A 111 11.18 -11.09 -12.36
N SER A 112 10.13 -11.43 -13.11
CA SER A 112 10.28 -12.08 -14.43
C SER A 112 10.83 -11.18 -15.54
N GLU A 113 10.69 -9.86 -15.41
CA GLU A 113 11.18 -8.88 -16.40
C GLU A 113 12.65 -8.48 -16.15
N GLU A 114 13.20 -8.77 -14.97
CA GLU A 114 14.62 -8.54 -14.66
C GLU A 114 15.54 -9.67 -15.15
N ASP A 115 14.98 -10.81 -15.57
CA ASP A 115 15.69 -12.01 -16.06
C ASP A 115 15.90 -12.04 -17.61
N ILE A 116 15.65 -10.94 -18.33
CA ILE A 116 15.75 -10.83 -19.81
C ILE A 116 16.90 -9.92 -20.27
#